data_AF-A0A1H9U7D2-F1
#
_entry.id   AF-A0A1H9U7D2-F1
#
_cell.length_a   1.000
_cell.length_b   1.000
_cell.length_c   1.000
_cell.angle_alpha   90.00
_cell.angle_beta   90.00
_cell.angle_gamma   90.00
#
_symmetry.space_group_name_H-M   'P 1'
#
loop_
_entity.id
_entity.type
_entity.pdbx_description
1 polymer ?
#
loop_
_entity_poly.entity_id
_entity_poly.type
_entity_poly.pdbx_seq_one_letter_code
_entity_poly.pdbx_strand_id
1 'polypeptide(L)' 'MEKGIGGKLLDVIIDEAIKSRARMVVLETQSYNSKAITFYKKHGFEIIGFDRYAYSNHDPENHDMRIEMGRKL' A
#
# COMPACT_ATOMS: atom_id res chain seq x y z
N MET A 1 -6.36 -2.94 16.02
CA MET A 1 -5.01 -3.06 15.45
C MET A 1 -4.04 -2.90 16.60
N GLU A 2 -3.26 -3.94 16.91
CA GLU A 2 -2.28 -3.92 17.99
C GLU A 2 -1.23 -2.83 17.74
N LYS A 3 -0.87 -2.10 18.80
CA LYS A 3 -0.06 -0.89 18.74
C LYS A 3 1.38 -1.22 18.35
N GLY A 4 1.68 -1.25 17.05
CA GLY A 4 3.05 -1.13 16.52
C GLY A 4 3.64 -2.36 15.80
N ILE A 5 2.97 -3.52 15.78
CA ILE A 5 3.50 -4.70 15.06
C ILE A 5 3.60 -4.44 13.56
N GLY A 6 2.56 -3.82 12.98
CA GLY A 6 2.54 -3.49 11.55
C GLY A 6 3.70 -2.58 11.12
N GLY A 7 4.06 -1.60 11.96
CA GLY A 7 5.20 -0.71 11.70
C GLY A 7 6.52 -1.48 11.70
N LYS A 8 6.75 -2.31 12.73
CA LYS A 8 7.97 -3.13 12.83
C LYS A 8 8.15 -4.09 11.65
N LEU A 9 7.07 -4.72 11.19
CA LEU A 9 7.13 -5.58 10.00
C LEU A 9 7.47 -4.78 8.74
N LEU A 10 6.89 -3.59 8.60
CA LEU A 10 7.16 -2.72 7.47
C LEU A 10 8.61 -2.21 7.47
N ASP A 11 9.17 -1.89 8.64
CA ASP A 11 10.58 -1.50 8.79
C ASP A 11 11.51 -2.62 8.30
N VAL A 12 11.24 -3.88 8.69
CA VAL A 12 12.01 -5.05 8.23
C VAL A 12 11.94 -5.21 6.71
N ILE A 13 10.77 -5.03 6.11
CA ILE A 13 10.58 -5.11 4.65
C ILE A 13 11.37 -4.01 3.94
N ILE A 14 11.32 -2.79 4.46
CA ILE A 14 12.05 -1.63 3.91
C ILE A 14 13.56 -1.88 3.96
N ASP A 15 14.07 -2.34 5.11
CA ASP A 15 15.49 -2.63 5.28
C ASP A 15 15.98 -3.69 4.29
N GLU A 16 15.19 -4.73 4.07
CA GLU A 16 15.52 -5.78 3.09
C GLU A 16 15.46 -5.27 1.65
N ALA A 17 14.51 -4.40 1.35
CA ALA A 17 14.41 -3.76 0.04
C ALA A 17 15.62 -2.84 -0.24
N ILE A 18 16.12 -2.12 0.76
CA ILE A 18 17.36 -1.32 0.64
C ILE A 18 18.57 -2.22 0.40
N LYS A 19 18.72 -3.31 1.16
CA LYS A 19 19.83 -4.27 1.01
C LYS A 19 19.85 -4.93 -0.36
N SER A 20 18.68 -5.22 -0.92
CA SER A 20 18.53 -5.75 -2.28
C SER A 20 18.71 -4.70 -3.39
N ARG A 21 19.00 -3.44 -3.04
CA ARG A 21 19.12 -2.30 -3.97
C ARG A 21 17.85 -2.05 -4.78
N ALA A 22 16.69 -2.35 -4.21
CA ALA A 22 15.42 -1.96 -4.80
C ALA A 22 15.32 -0.44 -4.85
N ARG A 23 14.58 0.09 -5.83
CA ARG A 23 14.36 1.54 -5.99
C ARG A 23 13.09 2.02 -5.28
N MET A 24 12.19 1.11 -4.97
CA MET A 24 10.86 1.40 -4.44
C MET A 24 10.27 0.13 -3.83
N VAL A 25 9.54 0.29 -2.72
CA VAL A 25 8.59 -0.72 -2.22
C VAL A 25 7.21 -0.37 -2.75
N VAL A 26 6.53 -1.34 -3.35
CA VAL A 26 5.17 -1.17 -3.90
C VAL A 26 4.25 -2.18 -3.23
N LEU A 27 3.02 -1.75 -2.98
CA LEU A 27 1.93 -2.58 -2.49
C LEU A 27 0.62 -2.16 -3.11
N GLU A 28 -0.37 -3.05 -3.07
CA GLU A 28 -1.75 -2.74 -3.36
C GLU A 28 -2.65 -2.75 -2.11
N THR A 29 -3.71 -1.94 -2.15
CA THR A 29 -4.79 -1.97 -1.17
C THR A 29 -6.10 -1.56 -1.83
N GLN A 30 -7.24 -1.82 -1.20
CA GLN A 30 -8.55 -1.40 -1.71
C GLN A 30 -8.89 0.02 -1.27
N SER A 31 -9.57 0.77 -2.13
CA SER A 31 -9.97 2.16 -1.92
C SER A 31 -10.82 2.35 -0.66
N TYR A 32 -11.65 1.37 -0.30
CA TYR A 32 -12.46 1.44 0.91
C TYR A 32 -11.64 1.25 2.20
N ASN A 33 -10.43 0.69 2.11
CA ASN A 33 -9.56 0.43 3.27
C ASN A 33 -8.77 1.69 3.68
N SER A 34 -9.51 2.74 4.02
CA SER A 34 -8.96 4.03 4.45
C SER A 34 -7.97 3.93 5.62
N LYS A 35 -8.13 2.93 6.50
CA LYS A 35 -7.21 2.68 7.62
C LYS A 35 -5.84 2.21 7.13
N ALA A 36 -5.78 1.26 6.19
CA ALA A 36 -4.54 0.80 5.59
C ALA A 36 -3.88 1.92 4.78
N ILE A 37 -4.65 2.63 3.94
CA ILE A 37 -4.14 3.77 3.16
C ILE A 37 -3.49 4.81 4.07
N THR A 38 -4.17 5.19 5.16
CA THR A 38 -3.63 6.15 6.14
C THR A 38 -2.39 5.61 6.85
N PHE A 39 -2.37 4.31 7.19
CA PHE A 39 -1.21 3.66 7.79
C PHE A 39 0.01 3.73 6.87
N TYR A 40 -0.12 3.39 5.59
CA TYR A 40 0.99 3.43 4.64
C TYR A 40 1.43 4.85 4.32
N LYS A 41 0.51 5.82 4.20
CA LYS A 41 0.85 7.24 4.07
C LYS A 41 1.73 7.73 5.23
N LYS A 42 1.41 7.35 6.46
CA LYS A 42 2.23 7.67 7.64
C LYS A 42 3.64 7.08 7.59
N HIS A 43 3.84 5.99 6.84
CA HIS A 43 5.15 5.36 6.64
C HIS A 43 5.85 5.83 5.34
N GLY A 44 5.34 6.87 4.68
CA GLY A 44 5.98 7.48 3.51
C GLY A 44 5.62 6.85 2.17
N PHE A 45 4.52 6.10 2.10
CA PHE A 45 3.97 5.64 0.83
C PHE A 45 3.05 6.68 0.20
N GLU A 46 3.12 6.81 -1.11
CA GLU A 46 2.28 7.68 -1.94
C GLU A 46 1.42 6.83 -2.86
N ILE A 47 0.26 7.34 -3.28
CA ILE A 47 -0.55 6.67 -4.32
C ILE A 47 0.17 6.86 -5.65
N ILE A 48 0.47 5.75 -6.34
CA ILE A 48 1.18 5.75 -7.63
C ILE A 48 0.34 5.23 -8.79
N GLY A 49 -0.81 4.61 -8.49
CA GLY A 49 -1.70 4.06 -9.50
C GLY A 49 -3.02 3.60 -8.91
N PHE A 50 -3.97 3.30 -9.79
CA PHE A 50 -5.22 2.65 -9.42
C PHE A 50 -5.77 1.85 -10.60
N ASP A 51 -6.54 0.82 -10.28
CA ASP A 51 -7.28 0.01 -11.23
C ASP A 51 -8.73 -0.13 -10.75
N ARG A 52 -9.66 0.24 -11.63
CA ARG A 52 -11.10 0.28 -11.38
C ARG A 52 -11.78 -1.09 -11.56
N TYR A 53 -11.09 -2.04 -12.18
CA TYR A 53 -11.66 -3.33 -12.58
C TYR A 53 -10.83 -4.52 -12.11
N ALA A 54 -9.93 -4.30 -11.16
CA ALA A 54 -8.98 -5.30 -10.70
C ALA A 54 -9.64 -6.50 -9.98
N TYR A 55 -10.78 -6.30 -9.30
CA TYR A 55 -11.45 -7.37 -8.56
C TYR A 55 -12.75 -7.84 -9.25
N SER A 56 -13.47 -6.94 -9.94
CA SER A 56 -14.69 -7.20 -10.69
C SER A 56 -15.00 -6.11 -11.73
N ASN A 57 -15.82 -6.44 -12.73
CA ASN A 57 -16.34 -5.44 -13.68
C ASN A 57 -17.34 -4.46 -13.05
N HIS A 58 -17.91 -4.80 -11.88
CA HIS A 58 -18.89 -3.97 -11.15
C HIS A 58 -18.27 -3.17 -9.99
N ASP A 59 -16.97 -3.34 -9.74
CA ASP A 59 -16.20 -2.61 -8.74
C ASP A 59 -16.36 -1.09 -8.75
N PRO A 60 -16.45 -0.41 -9.92
CA PRO A 60 -16.63 1.04 -9.92
C PRO A 60 -17.96 1.49 -9.33
N GLU A 61 -19.00 0.65 -9.39
CA GLU A 61 -20.32 0.93 -8.82
C GLU A 61 -20.29 0.82 -7.29
N ASN A 62 -19.43 -0.05 -6.76
CA ASN A 62 -19.23 -0.26 -5.33
C ASN A 62 -18.16 0.66 -4.73
N HIS A 63 -17.57 1.56 -5.54
CA HIS A 63 -16.43 2.40 -5.17
C HIS A 63 -15.23 1.61 -4.61
N ASP A 64 -15.12 0.32 -4.96
CA ASP A 64 -14.05 -0.56 -4.55
C ASP A 64 -13.03 -0.66 -5.68
N MET A 65 -11.90 0.01 -5.55
CA MET A 65 -10.87 0.08 -6.57
C MET A 65 -9.56 -0.39 -5.96
N ARG A 66 -8.75 -1.08 -6.74
CA ARG A 66 -7.36 -1.34 -6.35
C ARG A 66 -6.59 -0.03 -6.42
N ILE A 67 -5.94 0.32 -5.32
CA ILE A 67 -5.02 1.44 -5.19
C ILE A 67 -3.61 0.86 -5.06
N GLU A 68 -2.69 1.33 -5.90
CA GLU A 68 -1.28 1.02 -5.77
C GLU A 68 -0.58 2.15 -5.01
N MET A 69 0.22 1.76 -4.02
CA MET A 69 1.00 2.69 -3.22
C MET A 69 2.48 2.34 -3.29
N GLY A 70 3.32 3.36 -3.43
CA GLY A 70 4.77 3.22 -3.55
C GLY A 70 5.53 4.11 -2.56
N ARG A 71 6.64 3.58 -2.02
CA ARG A 71 7.62 4.33 -1.23
C ARG A 71 8.99 4.19 -1.86
N LYS A 72 9.56 5.31 -2.32
CA LYS A 72 10.95 5.37 -2.81
C LYS A 72 11.92 5.03 -1.66
N LEU A 73 13.01 4.35 -1.97
CA LEU A 73 14.02 3.88 -1.01
C LEU A 73 15.29 4.74 -1.04
#